data_AF-A0A4R5M5U4-F1
#
_entry.id   AF-A0A4R5M5U4-F1
#
_cell.length_a   1.000
_cell.length_b   1.000
_cell.length_c   1.000
_cell.angle_alpha   90.00
_cell.angle_beta   90.00
_cell.angle_gamma   90.00
#
_symmetry.space_group_name_H-M   'P 1'
#
loop_
_entity.id
_entity.type
_entity.pdbx_description
1 polymer ?
#
loop_
_entity_poly.entity_id
_entity_poly.type
_entity_poly.pdbx_seq_one_letter_code
_entity_poly.pdbx_strand_id
1 'polypeptide(L)'
;MPSYKQLTAQLEKLHKEVAAAREKEIEQTIAEIKEKIAEYDITPEELGFSSRPAAGARKKPLPARYMNPKTGETWSGRGRAPGWLAGVKNRDRFLIKE
;
A
#
# COMPACT_ATOMS: atom_id res chain seq x y z
N MET A 1 26.60 14.89 -41.48
CA MET A 1 26.01 15.06 -40.13
C MET A 1 24.86 14.08 -39.98
N PRO A 2 24.72 13.39 -38.85
CA PRO A 2 23.58 12.52 -38.60
C PRO A 2 22.28 13.31 -38.77
N SER A 3 21.30 12.70 -39.44
CA SER A 3 19.97 13.30 -39.58
C SER A 3 19.29 13.40 -38.21
N TYR A 4 18.44 14.42 -38.01
CA TYR A 4 17.63 14.56 -36.80
C TYR A 4 16.90 13.26 -36.43
N LYS A 5 16.36 12.54 -37.43
CA LYS A 5 15.68 11.24 -37.24
C LYS A 5 16.62 10.12 -36.77
N GLN A 6 17.90 10.17 -37.16
CA GLN A 6 18.90 9.18 -36.73
C GLN A 6 19.33 9.44 -35.29
N LEU A 7 19.46 10.71 -34.88
CA LEU A 7 19.77 11.09 -33.51
C LEU A 7 18.65 10.72 -32.53
N THR A 8 17.39 10.90 -32.93
CA THR A 8 16.23 10.49 -32.10
C THR A 8 16.17 8.98 -31.91
N ALA A 9 16.41 8.19 -32.98
CA ALA A 9 16.44 6.74 -32.88
C ALA A 9 17.59 6.23 -32.00
N GLN A 10 18.75 6.88 -32.05
CA GLN A 10 19.88 6.56 -31.16
C GLN A 10 19.58 6.89 -29.70
N LEU A 11 18.92 8.02 -29.43
CA LEU A 11 18.46 8.38 -28.08
C LEU A 11 17.50 7.34 -27.50
N GLU A 12 16.49 6.92 -28.26
CA GLU A 12 15.54 5.91 -27.79
C GLU A 12 16.22 4.57 -27.48
N LYS A 13 17.17 4.17 -28.34
CA LYS A 13 17.95 2.96 -28.12
C LYS A 13 18.78 3.07 -26.83
N LEU A 14 19.46 4.19 -26.63
CA LEU A 14 20.27 4.44 -25.45
C LEU A 14 19.41 4.49 -24.18
N HIS A 15 18.22 5.10 -24.23
CA HIS A 15 17.29 5.11 -23.10
C HIS A 15 16.83 3.71 -22.71
N LYS A 16 16.55 2.83 -23.69
CA LYS A 16 16.20 1.43 -23.41
C LYS A 16 17.37 0.66 -22.80
N GLU A 17 18.58 0.86 -23.31
CA GLU A 17 19.79 0.24 -22.76
C GLU A 17 20.07 0.71 -21.33
N VAL A 18 19.89 2.01 -21.05
CA VAL A 18 20.02 2.57 -19.69
C VAL A 18 18.96 2.00 -18.74
N ALA A 19 17.71 1.86 -19.18
CA ALA A 19 16.66 1.26 -18.35
C ALA A 19 16.99 -0.21 -18.02
N ALA A 20 17.37 -1.00 -19.02
CA ALA A 20 17.75 -2.40 -18.83
C ALA A 20 19.02 -2.55 -17.96
N ALA A 21 19.98 -1.63 -18.07
CA ALA A 21 21.16 -1.60 -17.22
C ALA A 21 20.79 -1.30 -15.76
N ARG A 22 19.92 -0.29 -15.52
CA ARG A 22 19.46 0.03 -14.16
C ARG A 22 18.72 -1.14 -13.51
N GLU A 23 17.84 -1.82 -14.24
CA GLU A 23 17.13 -2.98 -13.69
C GLU A 23 18.11 -4.06 -13.22
N LYS A 24 19.12 -4.38 -14.05
CA LYS A 24 20.17 -5.34 -13.69
C LYS A 24 21.01 -4.89 -12.50
N GLU A 25 21.42 -3.62 -12.46
CA GLU A 25 22.19 -3.06 -11.34
C GLU A 25 21.38 -3.11 -10.04
N ILE A 26 20.09 -2.79 -10.09
CA ILE A 26 19.19 -2.87 -8.94
C ILE A 26 19.03 -4.32 -8.48
N GLU A 27 18.81 -5.27 -9.38
CA GLU A 27 18.70 -6.69 -9.05
C GLU A 27 19.99 -7.22 -8.39
N GLN A 28 21.15 -6.89 -8.96
CA GLN A 28 22.46 -7.26 -8.41
C GLN A 28 22.68 -6.63 -7.03
N THR A 29 22.38 -5.34 -6.87
CA THR A 29 22.52 -4.63 -5.60
C THR A 29 21.59 -5.23 -4.55
N ILE A 30 20.35 -5.58 -4.91
CA ILE A 30 19.41 -6.24 -4.00
C ILE A 30 19.93 -7.61 -3.57
N ALA A 31 20.51 -8.39 -4.50
CA ALA A 31 21.11 -9.68 -4.17
C ALA A 31 22.28 -9.53 -3.20
N GLU A 32 23.18 -8.56 -3.43
CA GLU A 32 24.31 -8.26 -2.55
C GLU A 32 23.84 -7.79 -1.16
N ILE A 33 22.83 -6.92 -1.09
CA ILE A 33 22.25 -6.48 0.18
C ILE A 33 21.64 -7.65 0.93
N LYS A 34 20.91 -8.56 0.24
CA LYS A 34 20.34 -9.75 0.88
C LYS A 34 21.41 -10.69 1.44
N GLU A 35 22.50 -10.88 0.72
CA GLU A 35 23.64 -11.67 1.18
C GLU A 35 24.27 -11.05 2.43
N LYS A 36 24.53 -9.75 2.42
CA LYS A 36 25.04 -9.02 3.59
C LYS A 36 24.07 -9.05 4.78
N ILE A 37 22.77 -8.94 4.53
CA ILE A 37 21.74 -9.07 5.57
C ILE A 37 21.82 -10.46 6.22
N ALA A 38 21.99 -11.52 5.42
CA ALA A 38 22.08 -12.88 5.92
C ALA A 38 23.42 -13.18 6.62
N GLU A 39 24.54 -12.62 6.15
CA GLU A 39 25.86 -12.83 6.75
C GLU A 39 26.00 -12.18 8.13
N TYR A 40 25.45 -10.96 8.28
CA TYR A 40 25.58 -10.16 9.48
C TYR A 40 24.32 -10.16 10.36
N ASP A 41 23.30 -10.97 10.02
CA ASP A 41 21.99 -10.99 10.68
C ASP A 41 21.37 -9.58 10.86
N ILE A 42 21.54 -8.73 9.85
CA ILE A 42 21.11 -7.32 9.92
C ILE A 42 19.59 -7.26 9.89
N THR A 43 19.02 -6.60 10.89
CA THR A 43 17.57 -6.43 10.98
C THR A 43 17.10 -5.21 10.16
N PRO A 44 15.87 -5.23 9.62
CA PRO A 44 15.28 -4.05 8.94
C PRO A 44 15.28 -2.79 9.83
N GLU A 45 15.17 -2.97 11.13
CA GLU A 45 15.22 -1.91 12.14
C GLU A 45 16.59 -1.21 12.18
N GLU A 46 17.69 -1.96 12.06
CA GLU A 46 19.06 -1.42 12.02
C GLU A 46 19.38 -0.69 10.71
N LEU A 47 18.73 -1.10 9.61
CA LEU A 47 18.76 -0.40 8.33
C LEU A 47 17.87 0.85 8.31
N GLY A 48 17.19 1.17 9.43
CA GLY A 48 16.29 2.31 9.52
C GLY A 48 14.95 2.11 8.80
N PHE A 49 14.67 0.91 8.28
CA PHE A 49 13.35 0.51 7.77
C PHE A 49 12.41 0.22 8.94
N SER A 50 12.22 1.20 9.82
CA SER A 50 11.26 1.05 10.90
C SER A 50 9.86 0.94 10.30
N SER A 51 9.22 -0.21 10.49
CA SER A 51 7.81 -0.46 10.17
C SER A 51 6.85 0.29 11.12
N ARG A 52 7.39 1.24 11.91
CA ARG A 52 6.60 2.07 12.82
C ARG A 52 5.58 2.77 11.94
N PRO A 53 4.28 2.43 12.06
CA PRO A 53 3.27 3.02 11.20
C PRO A 53 3.37 4.52 11.41
N ALA A 54 3.69 5.25 10.34
CA ALA A 54 3.71 6.71 10.36
C ALA A 54 2.44 7.14 11.10
N ALA A 55 2.59 7.91 12.16
CA ALA A 55 1.48 8.39 12.95
C ALA A 55 0.57 9.22 12.01
N GLY A 56 -0.45 8.58 11.42
CA GLY A 56 -1.18 9.15 10.29
C GLY A 56 -1.53 8.19 9.15
N ALA A 57 -1.06 6.94 9.14
CA ALA A 57 -1.57 5.92 8.21
C ALA A 57 -3.07 5.68 8.48
N ARG A 58 -3.92 6.38 7.73
CA ARG A 58 -5.38 6.28 7.79
C ARG A 58 -5.76 4.84 7.49
N LYS A 59 -6.04 4.05 8.55
CA LYS A 59 -6.59 2.71 8.41
C LYS A 59 -7.82 2.82 7.50
N LYS A 60 -7.87 2.00 6.44
CA LYS A 60 -9.01 1.96 5.53
C LYS A 60 -10.30 1.88 6.36
N PRO A 61 -11.33 2.69 6.07
CA PRO A 61 -12.59 2.63 6.80
C PRO A 61 -13.11 1.19 6.73
N LEU A 62 -13.37 0.60 7.90
CA LEU A 62 -13.91 -0.75 7.98
C LEU A 62 -15.27 -0.80 7.26
N PRO A 63 -15.62 -1.94 6.65
CA PRO A 63 -16.93 -2.11 6.04
C PRO A 63 -18.03 -1.86 7.08
N ALA A 64 -19.08 -1.16 6.65
CA ALA A 64 -20.27 -0.96 7.46
C ALA A 64 -20.89 -2.32 7.78
N ARG A 65 -21.15 -2.59 9.07
CA ARG A 65 -21.76 -3.85 9.52
C ARG A 65 -23.26 -3.69 9.78
N TYR A 66 -23.67 -2.49 10.18
CA TYR A 66 -25.06 -2.15 10.43
C TYR A 66 -25.47 -0.93 9.61
N MET A 67 -26.69 -0.90 9.08
CA MET A 67 -27.30 0.24 8.39
C MET A 67 -28.68 0.52 8.96
N ASN A 68 -28.97 1.79 9.20
CA ASN A 68 -30.31 2.26 9.56
C ASN A 68 -31.19 2.33 8.29
N PRO A 69 -32.28 1.54 8.17
CA PRO A 69 -33.16 1.56 7.00
C PRO A 69 -33.96 2.87 6.86
N LYS A 70 -34.05 3.69 7.92
CA LYS A 70 -34.81 4.95 7.91
C LYS A 70 -33.96 6.16 7.54
N THR A 71 -32.69 6.18 7.93
CA THR A 71 -31.80 7.35 7.76
C THR A 71 -30.62 7.07 6.85
N GLY A 72 -30.36 5.81 6.50
CA GLY A 72 -29.17 5.40 5.73
C GLY A 72 -27.87 5.45 6.52
N GLU A 73 -27.90 5.78 7.81
CA GLU A 73 -26.70 5.82 8.64
C GLU A 73 -26.07 4.44 8.81
N THR A 74 -24.77 4.33 8.53
CA THR A 74 -24.03 3.08 8.65
C THR A 74 -23.09 3.08 9.84
N TRP A 75 -22.91 1.92 10.47
CA TRP A 75 -21.98 1.74 11.57
C TRP A 75 -21.18 0.44 11.42
N SER A 76 -19.86 0.54 11.53
CA SER A 76 -18.92 -0.57 11.32
C SER A 76 -18.86 -1.57 12.48
N GLY A 77 -19.63 -1.36 13.56
CA GLY A 77 -19.57 -2.19 14.76
C GLY A 77 -18.44 -1.84 15.72
N ARG A 78 -17.58 -0.87 15.36
CA ARG A 78 -16.44 -0.41 16.16
C ARG A 78 -16.73 0.97 16.76
N GLY A 79 -16.38 1.20 18.03
CA GLY A 79 -16.58 2.48 18.71
C GLY A 79 -17.96 2.62 19.38
N ARG A 80 -18.35 3.86 19.71
CA ARG A 80 -19.66 4.14 20.33
C ARG A 80 -20.79 3.81 19.35
N ALA A 81 -21.74 2.98 19.78
CA ALA A 81 -22.91 2.68 18.98
C ALA A 81 -23.77 3.94 18.76
N PRO A 82 -24.29 4.18 17.55
CA PRO A 82 -25.23 5.27 17.29
C PRO A 82 -26.52 5.09 18.11
N GLY A 83 -27.22 6.19 18.39
CA GLY A 83 -28.45 6.17 19.21
C GLY A 83 -29.54 5.24 18.67
N TRP A 84 -29.61 5.08 17.35
CA TRP A 84 -30.57 4.18 16.69
C TRP A 84 -30.25 2.69 16.87
N LEU A 85 -29.01 2.34 17.25
CA LEU A 85 -28.60 0.95 17.52
C LEU A 85 -28.35 0.67 19.01
N ALA A 86 -27.99 1.70 19.79
CA ALA A 86 -27.57 1.56 21.19
C ALA A 86 -28.67 1.03 22.13
N GLY A 87 -29.95 1.21 21.79
CA GLY A 87 -31.10 0.77 22.60
C GLY A 87 -31.91 -0.39 22.00
N VAL A 88 -31.48 -0.99 20.89
CA VAL A 88 -32.26 -2.01 20.19
C VAL A 88 -31.94 -3.40 20.74
N LYS A 89 -32.98 -4.13 21.18
CA LYS A 89 -32.86 -5.52 21.68
C LYS A 89 -32.35 -6.50 20.61
N ASN A 90 -32.77 -6.32 19.36
CA ASN A 90 -32.37 -7.17 18.23
C ASN A 90 -31.64 -6.34 17.16
N ARG A 91 -30.30 -6.31 17.24
CA ARG A 91 -29.42 -5.55 16.34
C ARG A 91 -29.33 -6.15 14.94
N ASP A 92 -29.72 -7.42 14.78
CA ASP A 92 -29.71 -8.15 13.51
C ASP A 92 -30.64 -7.55 12.46
N ARG A 93 -31.65 -6.78 12.88
CA ARG A 93 -32.55 -6.05 11.96
C ARG A 93 -31.85 -4.96 11.16
N PHE A 94 -30.70 -4.50 11.67
CA PHE A 94 -29.90 -3.47 11.04
C PHE A 94 -28.64 -4.06 10.41
N LEU A 95 -28.41 -5.36 10.51
CA LEU A 95 -27.22 -6.00 9.96
C LEU A 95 -27.28 -5.95 8.43
N ILE A 96 -26.24 -5.40 7.82
CA ILE A 96 -26.07 -5.47 6.36
C ILE A 96 -25.70 -6.93 6.07
N LYS A 97 -26.61 -7.67 5.42
CA LYS A 97 -26.27 -8.97 4.85
C LYS A 97 -25.49 -8.69 3.57
N GLU A 98 -24.24 -9.14 3.56
CA GLU A 98 -23.38 -9.14 2.36
C GLU A 98 -23.94 -10.07 1.28
#